data_AF-A0A8I1JFM7-F1
#
_entry.id   AF-A0A8I1JFM7-F1
#
_cell.length_a   1.000
_cell.length_b   1.000
_cell.length_c   1.000
_cell.angle_alpha   90.00
_cell.angle_beta   90.00
_cell.angle_gamma   90.00
#
_symmetry.space_group_name_H-M   'P 1'
#
loop_
_entity.id
_entity.type
_entity.pdbx_description
1 polymer ?
#
loop_
_entity_poly.entity_id
_entity_poly.type
_entity_poly.pdbx_seq_one_letter_code
_entity_poly.pdbx_strand_id
1 'polypeptide(L)'
;MKELGGDQYLSKYDTGTLAKRLSNTPEADGDGQKYRGRGLIQVTGRDNYFACSKALFGDDRLLRTPELLEQAEWACKSAAWFWNSRNLDALADSGSFEMITGRINGGLNGYAERLTSYSTALKVLA
;
A
#
# COMPACT_ATOMS: atom_id res chain seq x y z
N MET A 1 -5.87 2.64 -9.58
CA MET A 1 -4.80 1.62 -9.78
C MET A 1 -5.06 0.43 -8.84
N LYS A 2 -4.90 -0.80 -9.32
CA LYS A 2 -4.99 -2.04 -8.54
C LYS A 2 -3.97 -3.07 -9.02
N GLU A 3 -3.56 -3.98 -8.15
CA GLU A 3 -2.76 -5.15 -8.53
C GLU A 3 -3.56 -6.04 -9.49
N LEU A 4 -2.90 -6.45 -10.57
CA LEU A 4 -3.45 -7.32 -11.60
C LEU A 4 -2.86 -8.72 -11.47
N GLY A 5 -3.67 -9.72 -11.83
CA GLY A 5 -3.29 -11.13 -11.85
C GLY A 5 -4.54 -12.01 -11.77
N GLY A 6 -4.43 -13.25 -12.25
CA GLY A 6 -5.53 -14.22 -12.11
C GLY A 6 -5.66 -14.75 -10.68
N ASP A 7 -6.75 -15.47 -10.41
CA ASP A 7 -7.07 -16.01 -9.08
C ASP A 7 -5.92 -16.83 -8.48
N GLN A 8 -5.25 -17.64 -9.30
CA GLN A 8 -4.08 -18.41 -8.86
C GLN A 8 -2.95 -17.52 -8.34
N TYR A 9 -2.68 -16.40 -8.99
CA TYR A 9 -1.63 -15.46 -8.56
C TYR A 9 -2.04 -14.71 -7.27
N LEU A 10 -3.30 -14.30 -7.17
CA LEU A 10 -3.79 -13.55 -6.02
C LEU A 10 -4.05 -14.43 -4.78
N SER A 11 -4.20 -15.75 -4.97
CA SER A 11 -4.36 -16.73 -3.87
C SER A 11 -3.25 -16.70 -2.82
N LYS A 12 -2.08 -16.13 -3.15
CA LYS A 12 -0.98 -15.85 -2.19
C LYS A 12 -1.43 -15.01 -0.98
N TYR A 13 -2.53 -14.26 -1.10
CA TYR A 13 -3.09 -13.44 -0.04
C TYR A 13 -4.11 -14.15 0.84
N ASP A 14 -4.69 -15.26 0.36
CA ASP A 14 -5.78 -15.97 1.03
C ASP A 14 -5.25 -16.98 2.07
N THR A 15 -4.10 -17.60 1.82
CA THR A 15 -3.60 -18.67 2.70
C THR A 15 -2.17 -18.44 3.18
N GLY A 16 -1.78 -19.19 4.21
CA GLY A 16 -0.40 -19.24 4.69
C GLY A 16 0.06 -18.01 5.50
N THR A 17 1.38 -17.86 5.62
CA THR A 17 2.00 -16.83 6.48
C THR A 17 1.71 -15.41 6.00
N LEU A 18 1.59 -15.20 4.69
CA LEU A 18 1.31 -13.87 4.14
C LEU A 18 -0.10 -13.41 4.51
N ALA A 19 -1.11 -14.29 4.37
CA ALA A 19 -2.47 -14.00 4.79
C ALA A 19 -2.54 -13.61 6.28
N LYS A 20 -1.91 -14.40 7.14
CA LYS A 20 -1.84 -14.14 8.60
C LYS A 20 -1.17 -12.81 8.93
N ARG A 21 -0.05 -12.49 8.28
CA ARG A 21 0.67 -11.22 8.51
C ARG A 21 -0.15 -9.99 8.08
N LEU A 22 -1.03 -10.17 7.10
CA LEU A 22 -1.92 -9.13 6.59
C LEU A 22 -3.28 -9.12 7.31
N SER A 23 -3.45 -10.00 8.30
CA SER A 23 -4.69 -10.24 9.04
C SER A 23 -5.89 -10.54 8.14
N ASN A 24 -5.62 -11.15 6.98
CA ASN A 24 -6.64 -11.79 6.17
C ASN A 24 -7.04 -13.10 6.84
N THR A 25 -8.26 -13.54 6.57
CA THR A 25 -8.77 -14.87 6.92
C THR A 25 -7.86 -15.90 6.21
N PRO A 26 -7.09 -16.75 6.93
CA PRO A 26 -6.08 -17.64 6.33
C PRO A 26 -6.67 -18.89 5.65
N GLU A 27 -7.79 -18.72 4.95
CA GLU A 27 -8.56 -19.73 4.26
C GLU A 27 -8.71 -19.34 2.78
N ALA A 28 -8.93 -20.32 1.89
CA ALA A 28 -9.18 -20.06 0.48
C ALA A 28 -10.62 -19.56 0.22
N ASP A 29 -11.02 -18.49 0.92
CA ASP A 29 -12.36 -17.89 0.89
C ASP A 29 -12.43 -16.57 0.08
N GLY A 30 -11.29 -16.11 -0.44
CA GLY A 30 -11.15 -14.89 -1.23
C GLY A 30 -11.00 -13.61 -0.40
N ASP A 31 -10.92 -13.68 0.93
CA ASP A 31 -10.73 -12.51 1.80
C ASP A 31 -9.40 -11.80 1.49
N GLY A 32 -8.33 -12.56 1.25
CA GLY A 32 -7.04 -12.00 0.88
C GLY A 32 -7.04 -11.34 -0.50
N GLN A 33 -7.65 -11.97 -1.51
CA GLN A 33 -7.79 -11.40 -2.85
C GLN A 33 -8.63 -10.13 -2.84
N LYS A 34 -9.62 -10.04 -1.96
CA LYS A 34 -10.43 -8.85 -1.74
C LYS A 34 -9.58 -7.67 -1.27
N TYR A 35 -8.58 -7.90 -0.41
CA TYR A 35 -7.64 -6.87 0.10
C TYR A 35 -6.27 -6.85 -0.60
N ARG A 36 -6.22 -7.22 -1.89
CA ARG A 36 -5.05 -7.02 -2.75
C ARG A 36 -4.60 -5.55 -2.87
N GLY A 37 -3.42 -5.32 -3.45
CA GLY A 37 -2.86 -3.98 -3.61
C GLY A 37 -3.76 -3.02 -4.39
N ARG A 38 -4.07 -1.85 -3.81
CA ARG A 38 -4.78 -0.75 -4.50
C ARG A 38 -4.17 0.62 -4.21
N GLY A 39 -4.45 1.57 -5.10
CA GLY A 39 -4.00 2.95 -4.99
C GLY A 39 -2.51 3.14 -5.34
N LEU A 40 -2.00 4.35 -5.11
CA LEU A 40 -0.66 4.76 -5.52
C LEU A 40 0.47 4.07 -4.73
N ILE A 41 0.21 3.74 -3.46
CA ILE A 41 1.18 3.07 -2.57
C ILE A 41 0.88 1.57 -2.36
N GLN A 42 -0.06 1.01 -3.13
CA GLN A 42 -0.45 -0.41 -3.04
C GLN A 42 -0.85 -0.85 -1.61
N VAL A 43 -1.86 -0.19 -1.05
CA VAL A 43 -2.46 -0.61 0.23
C VAL A 43 -2.93 -2.05 0.11
N THR A 44 -2.42 -2.94 0.97
CA THR A 44 -2.60 -4.39 0.88
C THR A 44 -2.86 -4.98 2.26
N GLY A 45 -3.80 -5.93 2.36
CA GLY A 45 -4.15 -6.65 3.58
C GLY A 45 -5.25 -6.00 4.41
N ARG A 46 -6.09 -6.83 5.00
CA ARG A 46 -7.29 -6.42 5.75
C ARG A 46 -7.02 -5.34 6.79
N ASP A 47 -5.97 -5.49 7.59
CA ASP A 47 -5.61 -4.51 8.63
C ASP A 47 -5.29 -3.13 8.06
N ASN A 48 -4.57 -3.08 6.96
CA ASN A 48 -4.25 -1.80 6.32
C ASN A 48 -5.51 -1.15 5.73
N TYR A 49 -6.43 -1.93 5.16
CA TYR A 49 -7.71 -1.39 4.69
C TYR A 49 -8.55 -0.86 5.86
N PHE A 50 -8.61 -1.58 6.99
CA PHE A 50 -9.30 -1.14 8.19
C PHE A 50 -8.71 0.17 8.73
N ALA A 51 -7.39 0.22 8.98
CA ALA A 51 -6.72 1.39 9.52
C ALA A 51 -6.83 2.61 8.59
N CYS A 52 -6.67 2.41 7.28
CA CYS A 52 -6.88 3.45 6.27
C CYS A 52 -8.32 3.95 6.29
N SER A 53 -9.30 3.05 6.42
CA SER A 53 -10.71 3.42 6.44
C SER A 53 -11.04 4.31 7.64
N LYS A 54 -10.53 3.94 8.83
CA LYS A 54 -10.68 4.75 10.04
C LYS A 54 -10.06 6.13 9.88
N ALA A 55 -8.87 6.21 9.29
CA ALA A 55 -8.18 7.49 9.12
C ALA A 55 -8.84 8.41 8.08
N LEU A 56 -9.32 7.86 6.96
CA LEU A 56 -9.87 8.66 5.87
C LEU A 56 -11.36 8.97 6.02
N PHE A 57 -12.11 8.05 6.63
CA PHE A 57 -13.58 8.12 6.66
C PHE A 57 -14.18 8.08 8.06
N GLY A 58 -13.40 7.72 9.09
CA GLY A 58 -13.92 7.48 10.44
C GLY A 58 -14.77 6.20 10.58
N ASP A 59 -14.81 5.35 9.56
CA ASP A 59 -15.62 4.13 9.52
C ASP A 59 -14.89 2.96 8.82
N ASP A 60 -15.60 1.85 8.59
CA ASP A 60 -15.04 0.61 8.02
C ASP A 60 -15.42 0.40 6.55
N ARG A 61 -15.76 1.46 5.81
CA ARG A 61 -16.25 1.33 4.43
C ARG A 61 -15.25 0.64 3.49
N LEU A 62 -13.94 0.79 3.70
CA LEU A 62 -12.97 0.10 2.85
C LEU A 62 -12.94 -1.43 3.06
N LEU A 63 -13.49 -1.95 4.17
CA LEU A 63 -13.69 -3.39 4.33
C LEU A 63 -14.87 -3.91 3.50
N ARG A 64 -15.81 -3.03 3.12
CA ARG A 64 -16.97 -3.37 2.28
C ARG A 64 -16.72 -3.04 0.81
N THR A 65 -16.06 -1.92 0.54
CA THR A 65 -15.82 -1.37 -0.80
C THR A 65 -14.35 -0.97 -0.95
N PRO A 66 -13.42 -1.94 -0.98
CA PRO A 66 -11.99 -1.67 -1.14
C PRO A 66 -11.65 -0.96 -2.48
N GLU A 67 -12.51 -1.08 -3.49
CA GLU A 67 -12.40 -0.45 -4.81
C GLU A 67 -12.39 1.09 -4.74
N LEU A 68 -12.84 1.68 -3.63
CA LEU A 68 -12.72 3.13 -3.43
C LEU A 68 -11.27 3.59 -3.58
N LEU A 69 -10.29 2.80 -3.13
CA LEU A 69 -8.86 3.12 -3.29
C LEU A 69 -8.37 3.08 -4.75
N GLU A 70 -9.19 2.65 -5.70
CA GLU A 70 -8.87 2.71 -7.12
C GLU A 70 -9.17 4.10 -7.72
N GLN A 71 -10.03 4.90 -7.07
CA GLN A 71 -10.40 6.25 -7.47
C GLN A 71 -9.28 7.25 -7.12
N ALA A 72 -9.07 8.25 -7.98
CA ALA A 72 -7.95 9.18 -7.86
C ALA A 72 -7.87 9.87 -6.49
N GLU A 73 -8.98 10.39 -5.97
CA GLU A 73 -9.03 11.08 -4.67
C GLU A 73 -8.57 10.16 -3.54
N TRP A 74 -9.16 8.97 -3.43
CA TRP A 74 -8.88 8.05 -2.33
C TRP A 74 -7.51 7.40 -2.48
N ALA A 75 -7.05 7.17 -3.71
CA ALA A 75 -5.70 6.69 -3.98
C ALA A 75 -4.61 7.68 -3.52
N CYS A 76 -4.83 8.99 -3.72
CA CYS A 76 -3.95 10.03 -3.23
C CYS A 76 -4.01 10.15 -1.71
N LYS A 77 -5.21 10.21 -1.13
CA LYS A 77 -5.40 10.31 0.33
C LYS A 77 -4.85 9.10 1.07
N SER A 78 -5.00 7.88 0.54
CA SER A 78 -4.44 6.68 1.17
C SER A 78 -2.93 6.63 1.09
N ALA A 79 -2.32 7.16 0.01
CA ALA A 79 -0.87 7.31 -0.07
C ALA A 79 -0.34 8.31 0.96
N ALA A 80 -0.99 9.47 1.10
CA ALA A 80 -0.64 10.47 2.11
C ALA A 80 -0.81 9.93 3.54
N TRP A 81 -1.90 9.20 3.81
CA TRP A 81 -2.11 8.52 5.08
C TRP A 81 -0.98 7.53 5.38
N PHE A 82 -0.64 6.65 4.43
CA PHE A 82 0.41 5.64 4.62
C PHE A 82 1.75 6.29 4.96
N TRP A 83 2.07 7.38 4.25
CA TRP A 83 3.28 8.16 4.43
C TRP A 83 3.35 8.77 5.83
N ASN A 84 2.31 9.51 6.23
CA ASN A 84 2.21 10.14 7.54
C ASN A 84 2.21 9.10 8.68
N SER A 85 1.44 8.02 8.55
CA SER A 85 1.32 6.99 9.61
C SER A 85 2.63 6.23 9.88
N ARG A 86 3.66 6.39 9.03
CA ARG A 86 4.98 5.78 9.14
C ARG A 86 6.08 6.80 9.41
N ASN A 87 5.71 8.05 9.71
CA ASN A 87 6.62 9.17 10.01
C ASN A 87 7.73 9.28 8.95
N LEU A 88 7.34 9.30 7.68
CA LEU A 88 8.27 9.35 6.56
C LEU A 88 8.75 10.78 6.25
N ASP A 89 8.03 11.81 6.71
CA ASP A 89 8.40 13.21 6.50
C ASP A 89 9.80 13.53 7.04
N ALA A 90 10.09 13.16 8.29
CA ALA A 90 11.41 13.38 8.89
C ALA A 90 12.55 12.70 8.12
N LEU A 91 12.29 11.54 7.50
CA LEU A 91 13.27 10.86 6.65
C LEU A 91 13.44 11.56 5.29
N ALA A 92 12.37 12.15 4.76
CA ALA A 92 12.43 12.90 3.51
C ALA A 92 13.16 14.22 3.70
N ASP A 93 12.90 14.92 4.81
CA ASP A 93 13.60 16.15 5.18
C ASP A 93 15.11 15.91 5.37
N SER A 94 15.50 14.73 5.87
CA SER A 94 16.90 14.33 6.00
C SER A 94 17.49 13.69 4.74
N GLY A 95 16.77 13.68 3.61
CA GLY A 95 17.21 13.09 2.34
C GLY A 95 17.45 11.57 2.39
N SER A 96 16.91 10.89 3.40
CA SER A 96 17.17 9.48 3.69
C SER A 96 16.30 8.54 2.85
N PHE A 97 16.42 8.63 1.52
CA PHE A 97 15.59 7.90 0.55
C PHE A 97 15.71 6.37 0.65
N GLU A 98 16.89 5.87 1.01
CA GLU A 98 17.12 4.45 1.28
C GLU A 98 16.27 3.95 2.46
N MET A 99 16.26 4.71 3.56
CA MET A 99 15.44 4.41 4.75
C MET A 99 13.95 4.44 4.42
N ILE A 100 13.52 5.41 3.61
CA ILE A 100 12.14 5.49 3.12
C ILE A 100 11.79 4.25 2.31
N THR A 101 12.66 3.81 1.41
CA THR A 101 12.45 2.60 0.62
C THR A 101 12.34 1.36 1.50
N GLY A 102 13.25 1.22 2.47
CA GLY A 102 13.21 0.15 3.46
C GLY A 102 11.89 0.11 4.24
N ARG A 103 11.39 1.25 4.71
CA ARG A 103 10.11 1.32 5.46
C ARG A 103 8.89 1.00 4.61
N ILE A 104 8.89 1.34 3.32
CA ILE A 104 7.76 1.09 2.43
C ILE A 104 7.75 -0.38 1.96
N ASN A 105 8.90 -0.91 1.54
CA ASN A 105 8.98 -2.22 0.89
C ASN A 105 9.45 -3.37 1.81
N GLY A 106 9.85 -3.07 3.05
CA GLY A 106 10.46 -4.06 3.95
C GLY A 106 11.87 -4.48 3.50
N GLY A 107 12.56 -3.62 2.75
CA GLY A 107 13.86 -3.86 2.15
C GLY A 107 14.11 -2.92 0.97
N LEU A 108 15.20 -3.12 0.22
CA LEU A 108 15.60 -2.27 -0.91
C LEU A 108 15.12 -2.80 -2.28
N ASN A 109 14.08 -3.63 -2.28
CA ASN A 109 13.48 -4.13 -3.52
C ASN A 109 12.99 -2.96 -4.37
N GLY A 110 13.45 -2.87 -5.62
CA GLY A 110 13.11 -1.80 -6.54
C GLY A 110 13.78 -0.45 -6.26
N TYR A 111 14.84 -0.42 -5.44
CA TYR A 111 15.48 0.84 -5.03
C TYR A 111 16.04 1.64 -6.22
N ALA A 112 16.69 0.97 -7.18
CA ALA A 112 17.28 1.63 -8.34
C ALA A 112 16.21 2.32 -9.22
N GLU A 113 15.09 1.63 -9.46
CA GLU A 113 13.95 2.18 -10.20
C GLU A 113 13.33 3.36 -9.44
N ARG A 114 13.14 3.23 -8.13
CA ARG A 114 12.64 4.32 -7.27
C ARG A 114 13.55 5.54 -7.32
N LEU A 115 14.88 5.36 -7.28
CA LEU A 115 15.85 6.44 -7.34
C LEU A 115 15.84 7.13 -8.71
N THR A 116 15.63 6.36 -9.78
CA THR A 116 15.48 6.88 -11.15
C THR A 116 14.23 7.75 -11.27
N SER A 117 13.09 7.26 -10.77
CA SER A 117 11.84 8.04 -10.74
C SER A 117 11.97 9.30 -9.88
N TYR A 118 12.60 9.20 -8.71
CA TYR A 118 12.84 10.34 -7.83
C TYR A 118 13.71 11.41 -8.50
N SER A 119 14.83 11.01 -9.09
CA SER A 119 15.72 11.91 -9.84
C SER A 119 15.01 12.59 -11.01
N THR A 120 14.10 11.89 -11.68
CA THR A 120 13.30 12.46 -12.76
C THR A 120 12.28 13.47 -12.24
N ALA A 121 11.62 13.17 -11.12
CA ALA A 121 10.68 14.08 -10.48
C ALA A 121 11.37 15.37 -9.98
N LEU A 122 12.58 15.28 -9.42
CA LEU A 122 13.33 16.47 -9.00
C LEU A 122 13.63 17.44 -10.16
N LYS A 123 13.89 16.91 -11.36
CA LYS A 123 14.19 17.73 -12.55
C LYS A 123 13.01 18.59 -13.01
N VAL A 124 11.77 18.23 -12.65
CA VAL A 124 10.57 19.00 -13.04
C VAL A 124 10.11 19.97 -11.95
N LEU A 125 10.69 19.89 -10.76
CA LEU A 125 10.42 20.79 -9.63
C LEU A 125 11.46 21.91 -9.49
N ALA A 126 12.53 21.84 -10.28
CA ALA A 126 13.65 22.79 -10.30
C ALA A 126 13.42 23.96 -11.27
#